data_AF-A0AA36MDQ6-F1
#
_entry.id   AF-A0AA36MDQ6-F1
#
_cell.length_a   1.000
_cell.length_b   1.000
_cell.length_c   1.000
_cell.angle_alpha   90.00
_cell.angle_beta   90.00
_cell.angle_gamma   90.00
#
_symmetry.space_group_name_H-M   'P 1'
#
loop_
_entity.id
_entity.type
_entity.pdbx_description
1 polymer ?
#
loop_
_entity_poly.entity_id
_entity_poly.type
_entity_poly.pdbx_seq_one_letter_code
_entity_poly.pdbx_strand_id
1 'polypeptide(L)'
;MLTNIIAFMDLFYVNLASNISTKSWLRFLYMNIPKLVSTVTHACTFHAVFMQTYMTFSISLFRMTLITHPTMHIMIWKFALPASVVVSLLTPLISTHKLFTADCYFKENAVIGNFSLVVDNNLLAVIMKELLSFMCLFTLFSLGINIASVIVLCIRTRNIRDIEAEKNMLILALLDFAVEAIVFGLLVVIYYNPGAFVLISKLVPHSMDILIFSNAYLIMILNKRIRQRVLALMRCSGKSDRRIATRPSIRSHKHGRVLVGRF
;
A
#
# COMPACT_ATOMS: atom_id res chain seq x y z
N MET A 1 -0.09 9.31 -2.78
CA MET A 1 -1.47 9.78 -2.56
C MET A 1 -2.10 10.24 -3.87
N LEU A 2 -1.46 11.15 -4.62
CA LEU A 2 -1.98 11.61 -5.93
C LEU A 2 -2.16 10.45 -6.93
N THR A 3 -1.17 9.56 -7.06
CA THR A 3 -1.25 8.36 -7.91
C THR A 3 -2.41 7.45 -7.56
N ASN A 4 -2.66 7.23 -6.26
CA ASN A 4 -3.80 6.42 -5.80
C ASN A 4 -5.14 7.11 -6.09
N ILE A 5 -5.22 8.44 -5.99
CA ILE A 5 -6.42 9.20 -6.36
C ILE A 5 -6.66 9.07 -7.87
N ILE A 6 -5.60 9.19 -8.69
CA ILE A 6 -5.69 9.05 -10.14
C ILE A 6 -6.11 7.62 -10.53
N ALA A 7 -5.52 6.60 -9.90
CA ALA A 7 -5.89 5.20 -10.13
C ALA A 7 -7.34 4.92 -9.69
N PHE A 8 -7.78 5.47 -8.57
CA PHE A 8 -9.17 5.37 -8.13
C PHE A 8 -10.14 6.07 -9.10
N MET A 9 -9.76 7.24 -9.61
CA MET A 9 -10.54 7.95 -10.63
C MET A 9 -10.60 7.14 -11.93
N ASP A 10 -9.48 6.61 -12.41
CA ASP A 10 -9.42 5.73 -13.59
C ASP A 10 -10.41 4.57 -13.46
N LEU A 11 -10.34 3.88 -12.32
CA LEU A 11 -11.21 2.77 -12.03
C LEU A 11 -12.68 3.18 -11.97
N PHE A 12 -12.97 4.27 -11.28
CA PHE A 12 -14.33 4.80 -11.21
C PHE A 12 -14.84 5.12 -12.62
N TYR A 13 -14.03 5.75 -13.47
CA TYR A 13 -14.37 6.06 -14.85
C TYR A 13 -14.60 4.82 -15.72
N VAL A 14 -13.73 3.81 -15.63
CA VAL A 14 -13.86 2.55 -16.38
C VAL A 14 -15.09 1.77 -15.94
N ASN A 15 -15.33 1.67 -14.63
CA ASN A 15 -16.50 0.97 -14.11
C ASN A 15 -17.80 1.71 -14.50
N LEU A 16 -17.81 3.04 -14.39
CA LEU A 16 -18.94 3.86 -14.81
C LEU A 16 -19.19 3.73 -16.32
N ALA A 17 -18.14 3.72 -17.15
CA ALA A 17 -18.24 3.49 -18.60
C ALA A 17 -18.86 2.13 -18.93
N SER A 18 -18.49 1.09 -18.16
CA SER A 18 -18.97 -0.28 -18.37
C SER A 18 -20.44 -0.50 -18.01
N ASN A 19 -21.03 0.39 -17.20
CA ASN A 19 -22.42 0.28 -16.72
C ASN A 19 -23.36 1.32 -17.37
N ILE A 20 -22.83 2.30 -18.11
CA ILE A 20 -23.64 3.31 -18.78
C ILE A 20 -24.12 2.79 -20.13
N SER A 21 -25.45 2.81 -20.32
CA SER A 21 -26.08 2.57 -21.61
C SER A 21 -25.71 3.66 -22.61
N THR A 22 -25.52 3.27 -23.87
CA THR A 22 -25.28 4.17 -25.01
C THR A 22 -26.35 5.24 -25.22
N LYS A 23 -27.55 5.06 -24.64
CA LYS A 23 -28.64 6.05 -24.68
C LYS A 23 -28.53 7.15 -23.63
N SER A 24 -27.61 7.05 -22.67
CA SER A 24 -27.44 8.04 -21.61
C SER A 24 -26.77 9.31 -22.13
N TRP A 25 -27.19 10.47 -21.61
CA TRP A 25 -26.54 11.76 -21.88
C TRP A 25 -25.05 11.76 -21.46
N LEU A 26 -24.68 10.92 -20.49
CA LEU A 26 -23.30 10.74 -20.05
C LEU A 26 -22.36 10.20 -21.14
N ARG A 27 -22.89 9.69 -22.27
CA ARG A 27 -22.10 9.32 -23.46
C ARG A 27 -21.21 10.47 -23.95
N PHE A 28 -21.68 11.72 -23.83
CA PHE A 28 -20.91 12.88 -24.27
C PHE A 28 -19.59 13.02 -23.51
N LEU A 29 -19.55 12.68 -22.21
CA LEU A 29 -18.31 12.67 -21.44
C LEU A 29 -17.32 11.66 -22.04
N TYR A 30 -17.74 10.42 -22.28
CA TYR A 30 -16.84 9.36 -22.76
C TYR A 30 -16.35 9.56 -24.20
N MET A 31 -17.18 10.13 -25.07
CA MET A 31 -16.79 10.41 -26.46
C MET A 31 -15.82 11.60 -26.57
N ASN A 32 -15.79 12.48 -25.57
CA ASN A 32 -14.95 13.68 -25.56
C ASN A 32 -13.79 13.63 -24.56
N ILE A 33 -13.63 12.54 -23.81
CA ILE A 33 -12.44 12.37 -22.97
C ILE A 33 -11.21 12.39 -23.90
N PRO A 34 -10.24 13.29 -23.66
CA PRO A 34 -9.02 13.31 -24.44
C PRO A 34 -8.32 11.96 -24.31
N LYS A 35 -7.86 11.39 -25.42
CA LYS A 35 -7.10 10.12 -25.44
C LYS A 35 -5.92 10.14 -24.46
N LEU A 36 -5.32 11.32 -24.28
CA LEU A 36 -4.24 11.54 -23.32
C LEU A 36 -4.69 11.24 -21.88
N VAL A 37 -5.90 11.65 -21.49
CA VAL A 37 -6.41 11.44 -20.13
C VAL A 37 -6.61 9.96 -19.87
N SER A 38 -7.29 9.23 -20.76
CA SER A 38 -7.51 7.78 -20.61
C SER A 38 -6.20 6.99 -20.60
N THR A 39 -5.23 7.40 -21.41
CA THR A 39 -3.91 6.74 -21.46
C THR A 39 -3.13 6.97 -20.18
N VAL A 40 -3.08 8.22 -19.69
CA VAL A 40 -2.37 8.57 -18.46
C VAL A 40 -3.00 7.90 -17.25
N THR A 41 -4.34 7.91 -17.14
CA THR A 41 -5.04 7.31 -16.01
C THR A 41 -4.79 5.79 -15.96
N HIS A 42 -4.89 5.11 -17.10
CA HIS A 42 -4.64 3.67 -17.18
C HIS A 42 -3.18 3.30 -16.86
N ALA A 43 -2.21 4.07 -17.39
CA ALA A 43 -0.80 3.89 -17.07
C ALA A 43 -0.52 4.11 -15.58
N CYS A 44 -1.13 5.12 -14.96
CA CYS A 44 -1.03 5.39 -13.53
C CYS A 44 -1.61 4.26 -12.68
N THR A 45 -2.69 3.62 -13.11
CA THR A 45 -3.28 2.46 -12.42
C THR A 45 -2.29 1.30 -12.36
N PHE A 46 -1.71 0.90 -13.50
CA PHE A 46 -0.67 -0.14 -13.53
C PHE A 46 0.54 0.24 -12.68
N HIS A 47 0.98 1.49 -12.77
CA HIS A 47 2.09 2.00 -11.96
C HIS A 47 1.81 1.89 -10.46
N ALA A 48 0.59 2.22 -10.02
CA ALA A 48 0.18 2.09 -8.63
C ALA A 48 0.21 0.63 -8.13
N VAL A 49 -0.15 -0.34 -8.98
CA VAL A 49 -0.06 -1.77 -8.61
C VAL A 49 1.39 -2.19 -8.39
N PHE A 50 2.30 -1.86 -9.31
CA PHE A 50 3.73 -2.13 -9.13
C PHE A 50 4.31 -1.47 -7.87
N MET A 51 3.96 -0.20 -7.65
CA MET A 51 4.36 0.53 -6.44
C MET A 51 3.87 -0.18 -5.18
N GLN A 52 2.61 -0.62 -5.17
CA GLN A 52 2.01 -1.29 -4.03
C GLN A 52 2.75 -2.60 -3.70
N THR A 53 3.05 -3.43 -4.70
CA THR A 53 3.85 -4.66 -4.51
C THR A 53 5.23 -4.37 -3.92
N TYR A 54 5.93 -3.35 -4.42
CA TYR A 54 7.21 -2.91 -3.87
C TYR A 54 7.10 -2.46 -2.41
N MET A 55 6.04 -1.72 -2.09
CA MET A 55 5.79 -1.20 -0.74
C MET A 55 5.50 -2.35 0.23
N THR A 56 4.69 -3.34 -0.17
CA THR A 56 4.42 -4.51 0.67
C THR A 56 5.69 -5.30 0.98
N PHE A 57 6.54 -5.51 -0.03
CA PHE A 57 7.86 -6.13 0.19
C PHE A 57 8.76 -5.31 1.12
N SER A 58 8.83 -3.98 0.92
CA SER A 58 9.63 -3.09 1.78
C SER A 58 9.12 -3.10 3.22
N ILE A 59 7.81 -3.17 3.41
CA ILE A 59 7.18 -3.30 4.73
C ILE A 59 7.56 -4.65 5.36
N SER A 60 7.55 -5.76 4.61
CA SER A 60 8.03 -7.06 5.11
C SER A 60 9.51 -7.01 5.52
N LEU A 61 10.38 -6.39 4.73
CA LEU A 61 11.78 -6.15 5.09
C LEU A 61 11.93 -5.30 6.36
N PHE A 62 11.13 -4.23 6.48
CA PHE A 62 11.13 -3.36 7.65
C PHE A 62 10.79 -4.14 8.91
N ARG A 63 9.73 -4.96 8.85
CA ARG A 63 9.29 -5.80 9.96
C ARG A 63 10.34 -6.84 10.34
N MET A 64 10.94 -7.52 9.36
CA MET A 64 12.05 -8.44 9.60
C MET A 64 13.23 -7.75 10.29
N THR A 65 13.61 -6.57 9.83
CA THR A 65 14.71 -5.79 10.42
C THR A 65 14.39 -5.41 11.87
N LEU A 66 13.14 -5.04 12.16
CA LEU A 66 12.72 -4.68 13.51
C LEU A 66 12.76 -5.88 14.47
N ILE A 67 12.36 -7.07 14.01
CA ILE A 67 12.37 -8.31 14.81
C ILE A 67 13.81 -8.79 15.05
N THR A 68 14.65 -8.75 14.01
CA THR A 68 16.04 -9.24 14.05
C THR A 68 16.98 -8.28 14.79
N HIS A 69 16.83 -6.97 14.56
CA HIS A 69 17.76 -5.94 15.06
C HIS A 69 17.01 -4.74 15.66
N PRO A 70 16.37 -4.89 16.83
CA PRO A 70 15.53 -3.86 17.43
C PRO A 70 16.29 -2.57 17.81
N THR A 71 17.61 -2.60 18.00
CA THR A 71 18.40 -1.39 18.30
C THR A 71 18.90 -0.68 17.04
N MET A 72 19.26 -1.44 16.00
CA MET A 72 19.86 -0.90 14.78
C MET A 72 18.84 -0.49 13.71
N HIS A 73 17.58 -0.96 13.82
CA HIS A 73 16.56 -0.69 12.81
C HIS A 73 16.36 0.81 12.53
N ILE A 74 16.43 1.68 13.55
CA ILE A 74 16.27 3.13 13.39
C ILE A 74 17.38 3.71 12.50
N MET A 75 18.62 3.24 12.70
CA MET A 75 19.78 3.74 11.96
C MET A 75 19.75 3.27 10.50
N ILE A 76 19.41 2.00 10.27
CA ILE A 76 19.29 1.42 8.93
C ILE A 76 18.18 2.11 8.15
N TRP A 77 16.98 2.20 8.73
CA TRP A 77 15.80 2.70 8.03
C TRP A 77 15.74 4.21 7.87
N LYS A 78 16.57 4.96 8.60
CA LYS A 78 16.75 6.40 8.33
C LYS A 78 17.19 6.67 6.89
N PHE A 79 18.03 5.81 6.32
CA PHE A 79 18.50 5.92 4.94
C PHE A 79 17.77 4.98 4.00
N ALA A 80 17.44 3.76 4.45
CA ALA A 80 16.76 2.78 3.61
C ALA A 80 15.33 3.19 3.24
N LEU A 81 14.60 3.90 4.11
CA LEU A 81 13.22 4.32 3.83
C LEU A 81 13.09 5.32 2.67
N PRO A 82 13.82 6.45 2.63
CA PRO A 82 13.75 7.35 1.47
C PRO A 82 14.27 6.67 0.20
N ALA A 83 15.32 5.85 0.31
CA ALA A 83 15.82 5.08 -0.82
C ALA A 83 14.77 4.09 -1.35
N SER A 84 14.07 3.36 -0.48
CA SER A 84 13.03 2.41 -0.88
C SER A 84 11.85 3.11 -1.55
N VAL A 85 11.48 4.31 -1.09
CA VAL A 85 10.43 5.13 -1.72
C VAL A 85 10.84 5.59 -3.11
N VAL A 86 12.09 6.05 -3.29
CA VAL A 86 12.60 6.45 -4.61
C VAL A 86 12.66 5.25 -5.55
N VAL A 87 13.16 4.11 -5.08
CA VAL A 87 13.23 2.88 -5.88
C VAL A 87 11.83 2.37 -6.25
N SER A 88 10.88 2.40 -5.32
CA SER A 88 9.51 1.96 -5.59
C SER A 88 8.76 2.88 -6.54
N LEU A 89 9.10 4.17 -6.60
CA LEU A 89 8.57 5.12 -7.58
C LEU A 89 9.21 4.96 -8.95
N LEU A 90 10.55 4.87 -9.01
CA LEU A 90 11.28 4.93 -10.28
C LEU A 90 11.30 3.59 -11.03
N THR A 91 11.44 2.47 -10.32
CA THR A 91 11.57 1.17 -10.98
C THR A 91 10.34 0.80 -11.81
N PRO A 92 9.11 0.99 -11.33
CA PRO A 92 7.92 0.70 -12.14
C PRO A 92 7.78 1.57 -13.39
N LEU A 93 8.36 2.77 -13.43
CA LEU A 93 8.34 3.61 -14.65
C LEU A 93 9.00 2.90 -15.83
N ILE A 94 10.00 2.04 -15.57
CA ILE A 94 10.67 1.26 -16.62
C ILE A 94 9.70 0.28 -17.30
N SER A 95 8.74 -0.29 -16.58
CA SER A 95 7.71 -1.14 -17.20
C SER A 95 6.55 -0.31 -17.74
N THR A 96 6.10 0.72 -17.01
CA THR A 96 4.90 1.47 -17.36
C THR A 96 5.11 2.55 -18.43
N HIS A 97 6.34 2.94 -18.78
CA HIS A 97 6.58 3.91 -19.87
C HIS A 97 5.97 3.47 -21.21
N LYS A 98 5.91 2.15 -21.46
CA LYS A 98 5.31 1.59 -22.67
C LYS A 98 3.80 1.89 -22.75
N LEU A 99 3.09 1.97 -21.62
CA LEU A 99 1.68 2.36 -21.58
C LEU A 99 1.47 3.84 -21.89
N PHE A 100 2.40 4.72 -21.50
CA PHE A 100 2.29 6.15 -21.78
C PHE A 100 2.41 6.49 -23.27
N THR A 101 3.01 5.59 -24.06
CA THR A 101 3.17 5.74 -25.51
C THR A 101 2.09 5.00 -26.31
N ALA A 102 1.21 4.26 -25.63
CA ALA A 102 0.16 3.48 -26.25
C ALA A 102 -1.13 4.28 -26.39
N ASP A 103 -1.78 4.20 -27.56
CA ASP A 103 -3.08 4.82 -27.76
C ASP A 103 -4.17 4.05 -27.02
N CYS A 104 -4.68 4.61 -25.91
CA CYS A 104 -5.84 4.09 -25.19
C CYS A 104 -7.08 4.94 -25.50
N TYR A 105 -8.16 4.32 -26.00
CA TYR A 105 -9.41 5.01 -26.30
C TYR A 105 -10.63 4.15 -25.96
N PHE A 106 -11.75 4.80 -25.61
CA PHE A 106 -13.02 4.11 -25.40
C PHE A 106 -13.68 3.81 -26.74
N LYS A 107 -14.08 2.54 -26.95
CA LYS A 107 -14.87 2.11 -28.10
C LYS A 107 -16.24 1.62 -27.63
N GLU A 108 -17.27 2.06 -28.31
CA GLU A 108 -18.63 1.59 -28.11
C GLU A 108 -18.75 0.13 -28.59
N ASN A 109 -19.18 -0.77 -27.72
CA ASN A 109 -19.51 -2.14 -28.07
C ASN A 109 -20.99 -2.20 -28.49
N ALA A 110 -21.24 -2.19 -29.79
CA ALA A 110 -22.59 -2.17 -30.37
C ALA A 110 -23.45 -3.39 -29.98
N VAL A 111 -22.84 -4.50 -29.57
CA VAL A 111 -23.55 -5.74 -29.20
C VAL A 111 -24.13 -5.65 -27.78
N ILE A 112 -23.38 -5.05 -26.85
CA ILE A 112 -23.74 -4.99 -25.42
C ILE A 112 -24.35 -3.61 -25.08
N GLY A 113 -24.11 -2.59 -25.90
CA GLY A 113 -24.56 -1.23 -25.65
C GLY A 113 -23.79 -0.53 -24.53
N ASN A 114 -22.52 -0.92 -24.31
CA ASN A 114 -21.63 -0.39 -23.28
C ASN A 114 -20.31 0.11 -23.88
N PHE A 115 -19.56 0.93 -23.15
CA PHE A 115 -18.23 1.39 -23.54
C PHE A 115 -17.16 0.48 -22.94
N SER A 116 -16.21 0.03 -23.77
CA SER A 116 -15.01 -0.70 -23.34
C SER A 116 -13.77 0.10 -23.70
N LEU A 117 -12.81 0.14 -22.77
CA LEU A 117 -11.47 0.66 -23.05
C LEU A 117 -10.78 -0.29 -24.03
N VAL A 118 -10.37 0.22 -25.19
CA VAL A 118 -9.58 -0.52 -26.16
C VAL A 118 -8.13 -0.08 -26.00
N VAL A 119 -7.29 -1.07 -25.72
CA VAL A 119 -5.83 -0.97 -25.67
C VAL A 119 -5.29 -2.01 -26.65
N ASP A 120 -4.12 -1.78 -27.23
CA ASP A 120 -3.45 -2.80 -28.04
C ASP A 120 -3.29 -4.09 -27.22
N ASN A 121 -3.99 -5.15 -27.66
CA ASN A 121 -4.03 -6.44 -26.97
C ASN A 121 -2.64 -7.04 -26.80
N ASN A 122 -1.74 -6.83 -27.77
CA ASN A 122 -0.39 -7.37 -27.71
C ASN A 122 0.42 -6.66 -26.61
N LEU A 123 0.30 -5.34 -26.52
CA LEU A 123 0.98 -4.56 -25.50
C LEU A 123 0.44 -4.86 -24.10
N LEU A 124 -0.88 -4.92 -23.95
CA LEU A 124 -1.53 -5.23 -22.67
C LEU A 124 -1.11 -6.62 -22.16
N ALA A 125 -1.07 -7.63 -23.03
CA ALA A 125 -0.63 -8.97 -22.67
C ALA A 125 0.83 -9.00 -22.18
N VAL A 126 1.73 -8.28 -22.86
CA VAL A 126 3.14 -8.15 -22.45
C VAL A 126 3.25 -7.52 -21.07
N ILE A 127 2.53 -6.43 -20.82
CA ILE A 127 2.61 -5.71 -19.53
C ILE A 127 1.98 -6.50 -18.40
N MET A 128 0.86 -7.18 -18.66
CA MET A 128 0.25 -8.09 -17.68
C MET A 128 1.19 -9.23 -17.32
N LYS A 129 1.94 -9.77 -18.29
CA LYS A 129 2.96 -10.78 -18.03
C LYS A 129 4.13 -10.23 -17.20
N GLU A 130 4.63 -9.04 -17.53
CA GLU A 130 5.67 -8.36 -16.74
C GLU A 130 5.20 -8.12 -15.30
N LEU A 131 3.97 -7.59 -15.12
CA LEU A 131 3.35 -7.36 -13.82
C LEU A 131 3.22 -8.67 -13.01
N LEU A 132 2.71 -9.73 -13.64
CA LEU A 132 2.52 -11.01 -12.96
C LEU A 132 3.85 -11.64 -12.56
N SER A 133 4.86 -11.57 -13.44
CA SER A 133 6.21 -12.01 -13.14
C SER A 133 6.81 -11.21 -11.99
N PHE A 134 6.62 -9.90 -11.99
CA PHE A 134 7.10 -9.01 -10.94
C PHE A 134 6.42 -9.30 -9.59
N MET A 135 5.09 -9.39 -9.57
CA MET A 135 4.32 -9.74 -8.36
C MET A 135 4.74 -11.11 -7.81
N CYS A 136 4.86 -12.12 -8.66
CA CYS A 136 5.29 -13.46 -8.25
C CYS A 136 6.65 -13.42 -7.53
N LEU A 137 7.62 -12.74 -8.12
CA LEU A 137 8.99 -12.66 -7.61
C LEU A 137 9.04 -11.95 -6.24
N PHE A 138 8.35 -10.82 -6.12
CA PHE A 138 8.29 -10.06 -4.87
C PHE A 138 7.46 -10.75 -3.78
N THR A 139 6.34 -11.39 -4.14
CA THR A 139 5.54 -12.16 -3.18
C THR A 139 6.32 -13.37 -2.66
N LEU A 140 7.12 -14.04 -3.50
CA LEU A 140 8.02 -15.12 -3.06
C LEU A 140 9.12 -14.62 -2.10
N PHE A 141 9.71 -13.46 -2.38
CA PHE A 141 10.67 -12.85 -1.48
C PHE A 141 10.02 -12.41 -0.15
N SER A 142 8.85 -11.77 -0.20
CA SER A 142 8.07 -11.41 0.97
C SER A 142 7.74 -12.65 1.82
N LEU A 143 7.33 -13.76 1.18
CA LEU A 143 7.10 -15.04 1.86
C LEU A 143 8.36 -15.52 2.58
N GLY A 144 9.50 -15.55 1.89
CA GLY A 144 10.77 -15.97 2.47
C GLY A 144 11.18 -15.12 3.68
N ILE A 145 11.04 -13.79 3.57
CA ILE A 145 11.32 -12.85 4.66
C ILE A 145 10.37 -13.04 5.84
N ASN A 146 9.08 -13.27 5.58
CA ASN A 146 8.10 -13.50 6.62
C ASN A 146 8.36 -14.82 7.34
N ILE A 147 8.68 -15.92 6.63
CA ILE A 147 9.09 -17.20 7.22
C ILE A 147 10.34 -17.00 8.09
N ALA A 148 11.37 -16.33 7.59
CA ALA A 148 12.58 -16.03 8.35
C ALA A 148 12.26 -15.23 9.63
N SER A 149 11.35 -14.26 9.54
CA SER A 149 10.89 -13.46 10.69
C SER A 149 10.20 -14.32 11.75
N VAL A 150 9.35 -15.28 11.34
CA VAL A 150 8.70 -16.23 12.25
C VAL A 150 9.74 -17.09 12.95
N ILE A 151 10.70 -17.67 12.21
CA ILE A 151 11.75 -18.54 12.76
C ILE A 151 12.58 -17.78 13.82
N VAL A 152 13.02 -16.56 13.50
CA VAL A 152 13.79 -15.72 14.44
C VAL A 152 12.95 -15.39 15.67
N LEU A 153 11.66 -15.04 15.50
CA LEU A 153 10.79 -14.76 16.63
C LEU A 153 10.59 -15.99 17.51
N CYS A 154 10.39 -17.18 16.94
CA CYS A 154 10.26 -18.43 17.70
C CYS A 154 11.50 -18.74 18.54
N ILE A 155 12.70 -18.52 17.97
CA ILE A 155 13.97 -18.69 18.70
C ILE A 155 14.05 -17.69 19.86
N ARG A 156 13.70 -16.42 19.63
CA ARG A 156 13.82 -15.34 20.62
C ARG A 156 12.74 -15.40 21.72
N THR A 157 11.53 -15.82 21.38
CA THR A 157 10.38 -15.99 22.30
C THR A 157 10.70 -16.96 23.44
N ARG A 158 11.60 -17.92 23.19
CA ARG A 158 12.06 -18.85 24.22
C ARG A 158 12.84 -18.17 25.36
N ASN A 159 13.36 -16.95 25.14
CA ASN A 159 14.38 -16.36 26.01
C ASN A 159 13.92 -15.12 26.81
N ILE A 160 12.82 -14.45 26.44
CA ILE A 160 12.42 -13.16 27.05
C ILE A 160 10.89 -13.08 27.21
N ARG A 161 10.39 -12.48 28.30
CA ARG A 161 8.97 -12.52 28.71
C ARG A 161 8.09 -11.38 28.14
N ASP A 162 8.66 -10.33 27.54
CA ASP A 162 7.94 -9.18 26.95
C ASP A 162 7.82 -9.25 25.42
N ILE A 163 6.98 -10.16 24.91
CA ILE A 163 6.88 -10.49 23.46
C ILE A 163 5.56 -10.01 22.82
N GLU A 164 4.61 -9.47 23.59
CA GLU A 164 3.25 -9.15 23.13
C GLU A 164 3.25 -8.20 21.92
N ALA A 165 4.11 -7.16 21.95
CA ALA A 165 4.20 -6.19 20.86
C ALA A 165 4.82 -6.78 19.59
N GLU A 166 5.85 -7.63 19.72
CA GLU A 166 6.51 -8.30 18.59
C GLU A 166 5.56 -9.31 17.92
N LYS A 167 4.80 -10.08 18.72
CA LYS A 167 3.74 -10.98 18.23
C LYS A 167 2.66 -10.26 17.45
N ASN A 168 2.16 -9.14 17.96
CA ASN A 168 1.14 -8.34 17.27
C ASN A 168 1.66 -7.81 15.92
N MET A 169 2.94 -7.42 15.87
CA MET A 169 3.58 -6.98 14.64
C MET A 169 3.79 -8.12 13.63
N LEU A 170 4.08 -9.33 14.11
CA LEU A 170 4.17 -10.53 13.25
C LEU A 170 2.80 -10.96 12.71
N ILE A 171 1.76 -10.97 13.55
CA ILE A 171 0.38 -11.29 13.11
C ILE A 171 -0.05 -10.30 12.03
N LEU A 172 0.25 -9.02 12.22
CA LEU A 172 0.03 -7.99 11.20
C LEU A 172 0.75 -8.33 9.89
N ALA A 173 1.98 -8.83 9.95
CA ALA A 173 2.75 -9.23 8.77
C ALA A 173 2.15 -10.42 8.04
N LEU A 174 1.73 -11.45 8.78
CA LEU A 174 1.11 -12.64 8.20
C LEU A 174 -0.22 -12.32 7.54
N LEU A 175 -1.02 -11.45 8.15
CA LEU A 175 -2.32 -11.06 7.60
C LEU A 175 -2.17 -10.21 6.33
N ASP A 176 -1.21 -9.29 6.31
CA ASP A 176 -0.83 -8.49 5.14
C ASP A 176 -0.36 -9.39 3.97
N PHE A 177 0.54 -10.34 4.27
CA PHE A 177 0.97 -11.34 3.31
C PHE A 177 -0.16 -12.24 2.79
N ALA A 178 -1.09 -12.65 3.66
CA ALA A 178 -2.24 -13.45 3.25
C ALA A 178 -3.15 -12.69 2.28
N VAL A 179 -3.40 -11.40 2.52
CA VAL A 179 -4.16 -10.55 1.60
C VAL A 179 -3.42 -10.42 0.26
N GLU A 180 -2.11 -10.17 0.28
CA GLU A 180 -1.29 -10.11 -0.93
C GLU A 180 -1.36 -11.42 -1.74
N ALA A 181 -1.21 -12.57 -1.08
CA ALA A 181 -1.27 -13.88 -1.71
C ALA A 181 -2.64 -14.18 -2.34
N ILE A 182 -3.75 -13.78 -1.68
CA ILE A 182 -5.10 -13.92 -2.23
C ILE A 182 -5.26 -13.07 -3.49
N VAL A 183 -4.80 -11.82 -3.46
CA VAL A 183 -4.88 -10.91 -4.62
C VAL A 183 -4.02 -11.41 -5.77
N PHE A 184 -2.81 -11.90 -5.49
CA PHE A 184 -1.95 -12.54 -6.49
C PHE A 184 -2.60 -13.77 -7.12
N GLY A 185 -3.17 -14.67 -6.30
CA GLY A 185 -3.89 -15.85 -6.78
C GLY A 185 -5.06 -15.49 -7.68
N LEU A 186 -5.82 -14.45 -7.33
CA LEU A 186 -6.89 -13.94 -8.18
C LEU A 186 -6.34 -13.47 -9.54
N LEU A 187 -5.26 -12.69 -9.54
CA LEU A 187 -4.64 -12.16 -10.76
C LEU A 187 -4.15 -13.29 -11.69
N VAL A 188 -3.57 -14.35 -11.14
CA VAL A 188 -3.17 -15.55 -11.89
C VAL A 188 -4.37 -16.19 -12.58
N VAL A 189 -5.48 -16.39 -11.85
CA VAL A 189 -6.70 -17.00 -12.41
C VAL A 189 -7.23 -16.20 -13.60
N ILE A 190 -7.21 -14.87 -13.51
CA ILE A 190 -7.65 -13.97 -14.58
C ILE A 190 -6.74 -14.05 -15.79
N TYR A 191 -5.44 -14.05 -15.57
CA TYR A 191 -4.45 -14.13 -16.64
C TYR A 191 -4.62 -15.42 -17.47
N TYR A 192 -4.86 -16.56 -16.81
CA TYR A 192 -5.04 -17.85 -17.49
C TYR A 192 -6.44 -18.04 -18.08
N ASN A 193 -7.47 -17.37 -17.55
CA ASN A 193 -8.86 -17.55 -17.99
C ASN A 193 -9.58 -16.23 -18.30
N PRO A 194 -9.12 -15.46 -19.31
CA PRO A 194 -9.70 -14.14 -19.61
C PRO A 194 -11.18 -14.22 -20.04
N GLY A 195 -11.60 -15.34 -20.64
CA GLY A 195 -12.97 -15.54 -21.14
C GLY A 195 -13.96 -16.17 -20.16
N ALA A 196 -13.49 -16.81 -19.08
CA ALA A 196 -14.37 -17.65 -18.25
C ALA A 196 -15.14 -16.86 -17.19
N PHE A 197 -14.73 -15.62 -16.88
CA PHE A 197 -15.34 -14.87 -15.77
C PHE A 197 -15.36 -13.35 -16.01
N VAL A 198 -16.43 -12.88 -16.65
CA VAL A 198 -16.81 -11.45 -16.68
C VAL A 198 -16.96 -10.88 -15.25
N LEU A 199 -17.32 -11.71 -14.28
CA LEU A 199 -17.41 -11.32 -12.88
C LEU A 199 -16.01 -11.10 -12.24
N ILE A 200 -15.02 -11.93 -12.58
CA ILE A 200 -13.69 -11.86 -11.97
C ILE A 200 -12.89 -10.67 -12.56
N SER A 201 -13.05 -10.37 -13.84
CA SER A 201 -12.47 -9.15 -14.45
C SER A 201 -13.03 -7.87 -13.84
N LYS A 202 -14.31 -7.87 -13.41
CA LYS A 202 -14.89 -6.78 -12.60
C LYS A 202 -14.38 -6.75 -11.15
N LEU A 203 -13.92 -7.87 -10.61
CA LEU A 203 -13.37 -7.96 -9.26
C LEU A 203 -11.93 -7.46 -9.15
N VAL A 204 -11.12 -7.55 -10.22
CA VAL A 204 -9.71 -7.13 -10.23
C VAL A 204 -9.50 -5.79 -9.56
N PRO A 205 -10.22 -4.73 -9.96
CA PRO A 205 -9.90 -3.43 -9.44
C PRO A 205 -10.36 -3.26 -7.99
N HIS A 206 -11.46 -3.91 -7.63
CA HIS A 206 -11.91 -3.99 -6.24
C HIS A 206 -10.92 -4.75 -5.36
N SER A 207 -10.26 -5.78 -5.87
CA SER A 207 -9.21 -6.49 -5.15
C SER A 207 -7.96 -5.64 -4.93
N MET A 208 -7.62 -4.77 -5.89
CA MET A 208 -6.53 -3.81 -5.74
C MET A 208 -6.88 -2.72 -4.70
N ASP A 209 -8.11 -2.23 -4.70
CA ASP A 209 -8.59 -1.31 -3.65
C ASP A 209 -8.50 -1.97 -2.28
N ILE A 210 -8.96 -3.22 -2.16
CA ILE A 210 -8.87 -4.00 -0.91
C ILE A 210 -7.42 -4.11 -0.46
N LEU A 211 -6.46 -4.34 -1.35
CA LEU A 211 -5.03 -4.41 -1.02
C LEU A 211 -4.46 -3.07 -0.53
N ILE A 212 -4.90 -1.96 -1.11
CA ILE A 212 -4.46 -0.62 -0.70
C ILE A 212 -5.05 -0.29 0.68
N PHE A 213 -6.34 -0.55 0.86
CA PHE A 213 -7.05 -0.27 2.11
C PHE A 213 -6.66 -1.23 3.21
N SER A 214 -6.38 -2.51 2.91
CA SER A 214 -5.99 -3.52 3.90
C SER A 214 -4.80 -3.02 4.71
N ASN A 215 -3.80 -2.43 4.08
CA ASN A 215 -2.59 -2.02 4.78
C ASN A 215 -2.88 -0.91 5.80
N ALA A 216 -3.74 0.06 5.44
CA ALA A 216 -4.17 1.12 6.34
C ALA A 216 -5.08 0.59 7.47
N TYR A 217 -6.07 -0.24 7.14
CA TYR A 217 -7.00 -0.81 8.13
C TYR A 217 -6.30 -1.74 9.11
N LEU A 218 -5.40 -2.58 8.62
CA LEU A 218 -4.63 -3.51 9.43
C LEU A 218 -3.76 -2.78 10.46
N ILE A 219 -3.07 -1.72 10.05
CA ILE A 219 -2.30 -0.87 10.98
C ILE A 219 -3.21 -0.22 12.03
N MET A 220 -4.37 0.29 11.61
CA MET A 220 -5.32 0.95 12.51
C MET A 220 -5.95 0.00 13.53
N ILE A 221 -6.29 -1.22 13.12
CA ILE A 221 -6.96 -2.22 13.98
C ILE A 221 -5.98 -2.83 14.97
N LEU A 222 -4.78 -3.23 14.50
CA LEU A 222 -3.82 -4.02 15.29
C LEU A 222 -2.93 -3.17 16.20
N ASN A 223 -2.66 -1.91 15.85
CA ASN A 223 -1.80 -1.07 16.67
C ASN A 223 -2.61 -0.21 17.67
N LYS A 224 -2.73 -0.70 18.92
CA LYS A 224 -3.43 0.00 20.01
C LYS A 224 -2.94 1.44 20.21
N ARG A 225 -1.63 1.71 20.03
CA ARG A 225 -1.03 3.03 20.18
C ARG A 225 -1.46 4.00 19.07
N ILE A 226 -1.49 3.51 17.83
CA ILE A 226 -1.99 4.29 16.68
C ILE A 226 -3.49 4.55 16.84
N ARG A 227 -4.26 3.52 17.19
CA ARG A 227 -5.70 3.65 17.44
C ARG A 227 -6.01 4.71 18.50
N GLN A 228 -5.26 4.73 19.60
CA GLN A 228 -5.40 5.75 20.65
C GLN A 228 -5.07 7.15 20.14
N ARG A 229 -4.02 7.32 19.33
CA ARG A 229 -3.65 8.61 18.73
C ARG A 229 -4.69 9.10 17.72
N VAL A 230 -5.20 8.23 16.85
CA VAL A 230 -6.25 8.57 15.87
C VAL A 230 -7.55 8.93 16.61
N LEU A 231 -7.94 8.16 17.62
CA LEU A 231 -9.10 8.50 18.47
C LEU A 231 -8.90 9.82 19.22
N ALA A 232 -7.69 10.13 19.67
CA ALA A 232 -7.38 11.42 20.30
C ALA A 232 -7.52 12.57 19.29
N LEU A 233 -6.99 12.43 18.07
CA LEU A 233 -7.13 13.42 17.00
C LEU A 233 -8.61 13.64 16.62
N MET A 234 -9.41 12.56 16.54
CA MET A 234 -10.85 12.66 16.26
C MET A 234 -11.64 13.29 17.43
N ARG A 235 -11.19 13.08 18.68
CA ARG A 235 -11.81 13.69 19.88
C ARG A 235 -11.40 15.14 20.11
N CYS A 236 -10.34 15.63 19.48
CA CYS A 236 -9.83 17.00 19.65
C CYS A 236 -10.62 18.08 18.88
N SER A 237 -11.76 17.77 18.27
CA SER A 237 -12.64 18.77 17.62
C SER A 237 -13.53 19.57 18.61
N GLY A 238 -13.18 19.70 19.90
CA GLY A 238 -14.10 20.36 20.84
C GLY A 238 -13.59 20.86 22.20
N LYS A 239 -12.30 20.75 22.55
CA LYS A 239 -11.79 21.37 23.79
C LYS A 239 -10.44 22.03 23.56
N SER A 240 -10.51 23.29 23.14
CA SER A 240 -9.43 24.26 23.30
C SER A 240 -9.23 24.48 24.79
N ASP A 241 -8.29 23.75 25.39
CA ASP A 241 -7.96 23.87 26.81
C ASP A 241 -7.12 25.13 26.99
N ARG A 242 -7.81 26.25 27.31
CA ARG A 242 -7.20 27.43 27.93
C ARG A 242 -6.60 27.02 29.27
N ARG A 243 -5.34 26.58 29.29
CA ARG A 243 -4.50 26.64 30.49
C ARG A 243 -3.13 27.18 30.15
N ILE A 244 -3.10 28.49 29.94
CA ILE A 244 -1.89 29.29 30.10
C ILE A 244 -1.54 29.27 31.60
N ALA A 245 -0.47 28.53 31.89
CA ALA A 245 0.59 28.82 32.84
C ALA A 245 0.28 29.64 34.10
N THR A 246 0.27 28.97 35.24
CA THR A 246 0.84 29.48 36.50
C THR A 246 1.89 28.49 36.98
N ARG A 247 3.17 28.80 36.71
CA ARG A 247 4.35 28.12 37.27
C ARG A 247 4.45 28.45 38.78
N PRO A 248 4.60 27.47 39.68
CA PRO A 248 5.07 27.75 41.02
C PRO A 248 6.61 27.85 41.04
N SER A 249 7.09 28.94 41.64
CA SER A 249 8.49 29.24 41.96
C SER A 249 9.12 28.14 42.83
N ILE A 250 10.13 27.43 42.30
CA ILE A 250 10.92 26.45 43.03
C ILE A 250 11.99 27.16 43.88
N ARG A 251 11.87 26.96 45.19
CA ARG A 251 12.83 27.33 46.25
C ARG A 251 14.22 26.74 45.98
N SER A 252 15.23 27.61 46.09
CA SER A 252 16.65 27.29 46.24
C SER A 252 16.91 26.61 47.59
N HIS A 253 17.28 25.33 47.58
CA HIS A 253 17.93 24.66 48.72
C HIS A 253 19.44 24.56 48.47
N LYS A 254 20.21 25.41 49.17
CA LYS A 254 21.65 25.23 49.35
C LYS A 254 21.88 24.07 50.33
N HIS A 255 22.60 23.04 49.91
CA HIS A 255 23.26 22.10 50.82
C HIS A 255 24.67 21.81 50.26
N GLY A 256 25.64 22.60 50.72
CA GLY A 256 27.05 22.26 50.64
C GLY A 256 27.44 21.48 51.88
N ARG A 257 27.92 20.25 51.70
CA ARG A 257 28.76 19.56 52.69
C ARG A 257 29.86 18.84 51.94
N VAL A 258 31.01 19.50 51.88
CA VAL A 258 32.32 18.91 51.56
C VAL A 258 32.89 18.46 52.90
N LEU A 259 33.11 17.15 53.06
CA LEU A 259 33.96 16.58 54.10
C LEU A 259 34.91 15.63 53.40
N VAL A 260 36.11 16.13 53.13
CA VAL A 260 37.30 15.35 52.77
C VAL A 260 38.33 15.64 53.85
N GLY A 261 38.53 14.68 54.74
CA GLY A 261 39.72 14.54 55.60
C GLY A 261 39.95 13.03 55.75
N ARG A 262 40.91 12.43 55.04
CA ARG A 262 42.37 12.32 55.31
C ARG A 262 42.71 11.42 56.50
N PHE A 263 43.48 10.39 56.13
CA PHE A 263 44.31 9.46 56.91
C PHE A 263 43.62 8.33 57.66
#